data_AF-A0A1W9NX27-F1
#
_entry.id   AF-A0A1W9NX27-F1
#
_cell.length_a   1.000
_cell.length_b   1.000
_cell.length_c   1.000
_cell.angle_alpha   90.00
_cell.angle_beta   90.00
_cell.angle_gamma   90.00
#
_symmetry.space_group_name_H-M   'P 1'
#
loop_
_entity.id
_entity.type
_entity.pdbx_description
1 polymer ?
#
loop_
_entity_poly.entity_id
_entity_poly.type
_entity_poly.pdbx_seq_one_letter_code
_entity_poly.pdbx_strand_id
1 'polypeptide(L)'
;DDISNNRKLIDDIKERTGIQTRDDYSKNIKRKREYEKIFATQNEILKSYFGEGNGTEEEKITYWQQKLNEYAPYKSMAKNVIYSEKQVTTLQSEKDKKINETKRIKKIIEIFYDRLKEIERIVNNEILKTTEGEYLICRNSNDLVVLKNSLKTFIEEKILQKDLTLKVKTIFDEIEKEEEKKVTTLFGEKSPVSFYFNTITGGLYRYATYNAEEKKIQVVMNNGKFLEVKKLSSGAYDQLYLSIRLALGEKLLKGEKGFFIMDDPFVKSDTGRLHKQFNILKKLALAGWQIIYFSAKDEVKTCLQDEIRNKQISYFEI
;
A
#
# COMPACT_ATOMS: atom_id res chain seq x y z
N ASP A 1 98.61 61.79 30.46
CA ASP A 1 97.18 62.18 30.55
C ASP A 1 96.19 61.05 30.84
N ASP A 2 96.40 59.81 30.38
CA ASP A 2 95.46 58.70 30.65
C ASP A 2 95.29 58.29 32.13
N ILE A 3 96.35 58.38 32.95
CA ILE A 3 96.29 57.95 34.35
C ILE A 3 95.42 58.88 35.20
N SER A 4 95.42 60.18 34.90
CA SER A 4 94.59 61.18 35.59
C SER A 4 93.10 61.00 35.24
N ASN A 5 92.82 60.71 33.96
CA ASN A 5 91.46 60.49 33.49
C ASN A 5 90.86 59.19 34.06
N ASN A 6 91.66 58.12 34.14
CA ASN A 6 91.26 56.86 34.75
C ASN A 6 91.01 56.97 36.27
N ARG A 7 91.74 57.84 36.99
CA ARG A 7 91.43 58.10 38.40
C ARG A 7 90.09 58.80 38.59
N LYS A 8 89.79 59.84 37.79
CA LYS A 8 88.49 60.52 37.82
C LYS A 8 87.32 59.56 37.54
N LEU A 9 87.48 58.66 36.57
CA LEU A 9 86.49 57.62 36.26
C LEU A 9 86.29 56.64 37.43
N ILE A 10 87.36 56.22 38.10
CA ILE A 10 87.26 55.34 39.27
C ILE A 10 86.57 56.06 40.43
N ASP A 11 86.89 57.33 40.67
CA ASP A 11 86.28 58.11 41.75
C ASP A 11 84.79 58.40 41.47
N ASP A 12 84.40 58.71 40.23
CA ASP A 12 82.98 58.86 39.82
C ASP A 12 82.20 57.54 39.95
N ILE A 13 82.82 56.39 39.64
CA ILE A 13 82.22 55.07 39.88
C ILE A 13 82.04 54.81 41.38
N LYS A 14 83.03 55.16 42.21
CA LYS A 14 82.95 55.01 43.67
C LYS A 14 81.86 55.90 44.27
N GLU A 15 81.73 57.14 43.78
CA GLU A 15 80.74 58.10 44.26
C GLU A 15 79.31 57.69 43.86
N ARG A 16 79.10 57.25 42.61
CA ARG A 16 77.79 56.78 42.13
C ARG A 16 77.31 55.48 42.75
N THR A 17 78.24 54.58 43.07
CA THR A 17 77.89 53.24 43.58
C THR A 17 78.03 53.10 45.09
N GLY A 18 78.72 54.04 45.75
CA GLY A 18 79.03 53.99 47.18
C GLY A 18 80.04 52.92 47.57
N ILE A 19 80.70 52.27 46.60
CA ILE A 19 81.56 51.11 46.82
C ILE A 19 83.04 51.51 46.78
N GLN A 20 83.76 51.32 47.89
CA GLN A 20 85.14 51.80 48.04
C GLN A 20 86.19 50.84 47.47
N THR A 21 85.89 49.54 47.37
CA THR A 21 86.85 48.49 46.97
C THR A 21 86.51 47.86 45.62
N ARG A 22 87.54 47.49 44.86
CA ARG A 22 87.38 46.75 43.59
C ARG A 22 86.73 45.38 43.78
N ASP A 23 87.01 44.73 44.92
CA ASP A 23 86.45 43.41 45.24
C ASP A 23 84.94 43.48 45.47
N ASP A 24 84.46 44.48 46.23
CA ASP A 24 83.02 44.69 46.45
C ASP A 24 82.29 45.11 45.17
N TYR A 25 82.93 45.92 44.32
CA TYR A 25 82.37 46.29 43.02
C TYR A 25 82.25 45.06 42.11
N SER A 26 83.26 44.19 42.12
CA SER A 26 83.23 42.92 41.38
C SER A 26 82.13 41.97 41.91
N LYS A 27 81.96 41.87 43.23
CA LYS A 27 80.86 41.10 43.85
C LYS A 27 79.49 41.63 43.46
N ASN A 28 79.29 42.94 43.46
CA ASN A 28 78.00 43.54 43.09
C ASN A 28 77.70 43.37 41.59
N ILE A 29 78.70 43.43 40.71
CA ILE A 29 78.52 43.07 39.29
C ILE A 29 78.12 41.59 39.13
N LYS A 30 78.75 40.68 39.88
CA LYS A 30 78.37 39.26 39.85
C LYS A 30 76.92 39.07 40.29
N ARG A 31 76.52 39.68 41.42
CA ARG A 31 75.13 39.66 41.90
C ARG A 31 74.16 40.25 40.89
N LYS A 32 74.49 41.39 40.27
CA LYS A 32 73.65 42.01 39.23
C LYS A 32 73.42 41.05 38.06
N ARG A 33 74.49 40.42 37.56
CA ARG A 33 74.40 39.43 36.46
C ARG A 33 73.56 38.21 36.85
N GLU A 34 73.65 37.75 38.10
CA GLU A 34 72.80 36.68 38.61
C GLU A 34 71.33 37.10 38.63
N TYR A 35 71.02 38.29 39.16
CA TYR A 35 69.66 38.82 39.16
C TYR A 35 69.11 39.06 37.75
N GLU A 36 69.92 39.54 36.80
CA GLU A 36 69.51 39.69 35.40
C GLU A 36 69.14 38.34 34.76
N LYS A 37 69.89 37.28 35.05
CA LYS A 37 69.56 35.92 34.58
C LYS A 37 68.27 35.39 35.18
N ILE A 38 68.08 35.57 36.49
CA ILE A 38 66.86 35.17 37.18
C ILE A 38 65.68 35.95 36.62
N PHE A 39 65.83 37.27 36.47
CA PHE A 39 64.80 38.14 35.90
C PHE A 39 64.43 37.71 34.49
N ALA A 40 65.39 37.49 33.59
CA ALA A 40 65.13 37.02 32.23
C ALA A 40 64.36 35.69 32.24
N THR A 41 64.74 34.75 33.11
CA THR A 41 64.08 33.44 33.21
C THR A 41 62.63 33.59 33.72
N GLN A 42 62.42 34.34 34.80
CA GLN A 42 61.08 34.54 35.37
C GLN A 42 60.18 35.35 34.46
N ASN A 43 60.74 36.34 33.75
CA ASN A 43 60.03 37.13 32.76
C ASN A 43 59.49 36.22 31.64
N GLU A 44 60.32 35.37 31.04
CA GLU A 44 59.86 34.42 30.01
C GLU A 44 58.77 33.46 30.51
N ILE A 45 58.88 32.97 31.75
CA ILE A 45 57.86 32.13 32.37
C ILE A 45 56.53 32.90 32.49
N LEU A 46 56.55 34.10 33.04
CA LEU A 46 55.35 34.92 33.21
C LEU A 46 54.73 35.33 31.86
N LYS A 47 55.56 35.63 30.86
CA LYS A 47 55.11 35.89 29.48
C LYS A 47 54.42 34.67 28.87
N SER A 48 54.98 33.47 29.05
CA SER A 48 54.40 32.23 28.53
C SER A 48 53.01 31.94 29.12
N TYR A 49 52.84 32.13 30.44
CA TYR A 49 51.58 31.85 31.12
C TYR A 49 50.53 32.97 31.00
N PHE A 50 50.94 34.24 30.99
CA PHE A 50 50.03 35.39 31.13
C PHE A 50 50.12 36.42 29.99
N GLY A 51 51.04 36.26 29.03
CA GLY A 51 51.32 37.23 27.97
C GLY A 51 52.29 38.35 28.39
N GLU A 52 52.71 39.18 27.43
CA GLU A 52 53.82 40.13 27.59
C GLU A 52 53.53 41.35 28.47
N GLY A 53 52.26 41.74 28.62
CA GLY A 53 51.85 42.95 29.34
C GLY A 53 52.31 44.23 28.62
N ASN A 54 51.48 45.28 28.65
CA ASN A 54 51.81 46.55 28.02
C ASN A 54 52.40 47.53 29.04
N GLY A 55 53.41 48.31 28.63
CA GLY A 55 53.98 49.40 29.44
C GLY A 55 55.41 49.16 29.95
N THR A 56 55.79 49.97 30.94
CA THR A 56 57.04 49.94 31.69
C THR A 56 57.20 48.65 32.51
N GLU A 57 58.41 48.36 33.02
CA GLU A 57 58.66 47.14 33.80
C GLU A 57 57.78 47.05 35.06
N GLU A 58 57.49 48.19 35.71
CA GLU A 58 56.59 48.26 36.88
C GLU A 58 55.14 47.95 36.52
N GLU A 59 54.67 48.43 35.36
CA GLU A 59 53.32 48.15 34.85
C GLU A 59 53.17 46.67 34.48
N LYS A 60 54.21 46.04 33.91
CA LYS A 60 54.23 44.60 33.62
C LYS A 60 54.18 43.75 34.88
N ILE A 61 54.95 44.12 35.91
CA ILE A 61 54.92 43.44 37.22
C ILE A 61 53.52 43.55 37.83
N THR A 62 52.91 44.73 37.77
CA THR A 62 51.54 44.95 38.27
C THR A 62 50.52 44.09 37.52
N TYR A 63 50.62 44.01 36.19
CA TYR A 63 49.79 43.15 35.35
C TYR A 63 49.90 41.67 35.73
N TRP A 64 51.12 41.13 35.86
CA TRP A 64 51.31 39.73 36.25
C TRP A 64 50.87 39.45 37.69
N GLN A 65 51.05 40.40 38.61
CA GLN A 65 50.52 40.28 39.98
C GLN A 65 48.99 40.21 40.01
N GLN A 66 48.31 41.03 39.22
CA GLN A 66 46.84 40.96 39.08
C GLN A 66 46.41 39.61 38.52
N LYS A 67 47.07 39.14 37.45
CA LYS A 67 46.78 37.82 36.85
C LYS A 67 47.00 36.69 37.85
N LEU A 68 48.10 36.71 38.61
CA LEU A 68 48.34 35.72 39.67
C LEU A 68 47.28 35.75 40.77
N ASN A 69 46.79 36.95 41.14
CA ASN A 69 45.73 37.11 42.14
C ASN A 69 44.38 36.54 41.67
N GLU A 70 44.07 36.57 40.35
CA GLU A 70 42.89 35.89 39.81
C GLU A 70 42.91 34.38 40.11
N TYR A 71 44.10 33.78 40.23
CA TYR A 71 44.27 32.36 40.54
C TYR A 71 44.42 32.05 42.04
N ALA A 72 44.51 33.06 42.90
CA ALA A 72 44.66 32.88 44.35
C ALA A 72 43.57 31.98 44.99
N PRO A 73 42.29 32.04 44.59
CA PRO A 73 41.25 31.15 45.11
C PRO A 73 41.50 29.66 44.85
N TYR A 74 42.21 29.33 43.78
CA TYR A 74 42.45 27.94 43.34
C TYR A 74 43.67 27.31 44.02
N LYS A 75 44.51 28.11 44.70
CA LYS A 75 45.74 27.67 45.37
C LYS A 75 45.52 26.51 46.36
N SER A 76 44.34 26.44 46.98
CA SER A 76 43.98 25.39 47.95
C SER A 76 43.03 24.32 47.41
N MET A 77 42.55 24.44 46.17
CA MET A 77 41.51 23.55 45.62
C MET A 77 42.03 22.19 45.17
N ALA A 78 43.34 22.06 44.89
CA ALA A 78 43.95 20.85 44.37
C ALA A 78 45.21 20.42 45.14
N LYS A 79 45.18 20.52 46.49
CA LYS A 79 46.36 20.22 47.35
C LYS A 79 46.92 18.79 47.19
N ASN A 80 46.09 17.83 46.76
CA ASN A 80 46.47 16.42 46.61
C ASN A 80 46.75 16.01 45.15
N VAL A 81 46.76 16.95 44.20
CA VAL A 81 47.01 16.67 42.78
C VAL A 81 48.36 17.23 42.39
N ILE A 82 49.31 16.34 42.10
CA ILE A 82 50.60 16.72 41.53
C ILE A 82 50.40 16.95 40.04
N TYR A 83 50.61 18.18 39.58
CA TYR A 83 50.50 18.50 38.15
C TYR A 83 51.52 17.69 37.34
N SER A 84 51.05 17.01 36.30
CA SER A 84 51.87 16.28 35.34
C SER A 84 51.37 16.56 33.93
N GLU A 85 52.20 17.23 33.12
CA GLU A 85 51.90 17.52 31.71
C GLU A 85 51.59 16.25 30.90
N LYS A 86 52.27 15.13 31.22
CA LYS A 86 52.00 13.82 30.63
C LYS A 86 50.62 13.28 30.99
N GLN A 87 50.16 13.48 32.23
CA GLN A 87 48.81 13.07 32.64
C GLN A 87 47.74 13.95 31.99
N VAL A 88 47.97 15.26 31.91
CA VAL A 88 47.06 16.20 31.24
C VAL A 88 46.89 15.84 29.76
N THR A 89 47.99 15.61 29.05
CA THR A 89 47.95 15.20 27.63
C THR A 89 47.26 13.85 27.43
N THR A 90 47.47 12.89 28.33
CA THR A 90 46.79 11.57 28.29
C THR A 90 45.28 11.73 28.49
N LEU A 91 44.86 12.44 29.54
CA LEU A 91 43.43 12.69 29.83
C LEU A 91 42.76 13.49 28.72
N GLN A 92 43.47 14.45 28.12
CA GLN A 92 42.97 15.22 26.98
C GLN A 92 42.74 14.31 25.76
N SER A 93 43.66 13.39 25.47
CA SER A 93 43.48 12.40 24.39
C SER A 93 42.29 11.47 24.65
N GLU A 94 42.09 11.00 25.88
CA GLU A 94 40.95 10.16 26.25
C GLU A 94 39.62 10.90 26.12
N LYS A 95 39.58 12.16 26.57
CA LYS A 95 38.44 13.05 26.39
C LYS A 95 38.08 13.21 24.92
N ASP A 96 39.07 13.50 24.07
CA ASP A 96 38.84 13.68 22.63
C ASP A 96 38.35 12.39 21.96
N LYS A 97 38.87 11.22 22.35
CA LYS A 97 38.35 9.91 21.91
C LYS A 97 36.89 9.72 22.30
N LYS A 98 36.52 10.01 23.55
CA LYS A 98 35.13 9.88 24.03
C LYS A 98 34.18 10.87 23.37
N ILE A 99 34.64 12.08 23.07
CA ILE A 99 33.88 13.07 22.30
C ILE A 99 33.61 12.56 20.89
N ASN A 100 34.62 12.01 20.21
CA ASN A 100 34.48 11.47 18.86
C ASN A 100 33.56 10.23 18.82
N GLU A 101 33.68 9.35 19.81
CA GLU A 101 32.78 8.20 19.99
C GLU A 101 31.32 8.65 20.17
N THR A 102 31.09 9.66 21.03
CA THR A 102 29.76 10.23 21.25
C THR A 102 29.18 10.85 19.96
N LYS A 103 29.99 11.61 19.20
CA LYS A 103 29.58 12.17 17.90
C LYS A 103 29.19 11.06 16.92
N ARG A 104 29.97 9.97 16.86
CA ARG A 104 29.68 8.84 15.99
C ARG A 104 28.37 8.15 16.37
N ILE A 105 28.13 7.89 17.65
CA ILE A 105 26.91 7.25 18.14
C ILE A 105 25.69 8.13 17.81
N LYS A 106 25.77 9.44 18.04
CA LYS A 106 24.68 10.37 17.69
C LYS A 106 24.32 10.31 16.20
N LYS A 107 25.31 10.29 15.33
CA LYS A 107 25.09 10.15 13.87
C LYS A 107 24.41 8.83 13.50
N ILE A 108 24.80 7.73 14.15
CA ILE A 108 24.17 6.42 13.92
C ILE A 108 22.70 6.44 14.35
N ILE A 109 22.40 7.08 15.48
CA ILE A 109 21.02 7.22 16.00
C ILE A 109 20.17 8.05 15.03
N GLU A 110 20.68 9.16 14.49
CA GLU A 110 19.97 9.96 13.47
C GLU A 110 19.61 9.13 12.24
N ILE A 111 20.59 8.42 11.67
CA ILE A 111 20.37 7.53 10.51
C ILE A 111 19.33 6.45 10.84
N PHE A 112 19.36 5.90 12.05
CA PHE A 112 18.40 4.89 12.48
C PHE A 112 16.97 5.48 12.54
N TYR A 113 16.79 6.68 13.10
CA TYR A 113 15.48 7.33 13.13
C TYR A 113 14.94 7.66 11.73
N ASP A 114 15.79 8.08 10.81
CA ASP A 114 15.38 8.34 9.43
C ASP A 114 14.89 7.05 8.74
N ARG A 115 15.55 5.91 9.01
CA ARG A 115 15.09 4.61 8.51
C ARG A 115 13.75 4.19 9.11
N LEU A 116 13.52 4.44 10.39
CA LEU A 116 12.22 4.14 11.02
C LEU A 116 11.09 4.98 10.41
N LYS A 117 11.33 6.27 10.18
CA LYS A 117 10.38 7.16 9.49
C LYS A 117 10.07 6.70 8.08
N GLU A 118 11.07 6.21 7.36
CA GLU A 118 10.84 5.71 6.00
C GLU A 118 10.01 4.42 6.00
N ILE A 119 10.27 3.50 6.94
CA ILE A 119 9.43 2.30 7.13
C ILE A 119 7.99 2.71 7.48
N GLU A 120 7.81 3.63 8.42
CA GLU A 120 6.50 4.19 8.80
C GLU A 120 5.77 4.74 7.56
N ARG A 121 6.44 5.55 6.74
CA ARG A 121 5.88 6.14 5.54
C ARG A 121 5.41 5.08 4.55
N ILE A 122 6.27 4.11 4.22
CA ILE A 122 5.98 3.08 3.22
C ILE A 122 4.81 2.19 3.69
N VAL A 123 4.84 1.72 4.93
CA VAL A 123 3.80 0.82 5.44
C VAL A 123 2.44 1.50 5.43
N ASN A 124 2.34 2.72 5.93
CA ASN A 124 1.07 3.42 6.02
C ASN A 124 0.56 3.90 4.65
N ASN A 125 1.42 4.48 3.82
CA ASN A 125 0.96 5.16 2.60
C ASN A 125 0.90 4.24 1.37
N GLU A 126 1.80 3.26 1.27
CA GLU A 126 1.94 2.45 0.06
C GLU A 126 1.31 1.06 0.21
N ILE A 127 1.49 0.43 1.38
CA ILE A 127 1.06 -0.96 1.62
C ILE A 127 -0.35 -1.02 2.23
N LEU A 128 -0.50 -0.51 3.45
CA LEU A 128 -1.75 -0.60 4.21
C LEU A 128 -2.76 0.48 3.79
N LYS A 129 -2.28 1.61 3.24
CA LYS A 129 -3.10 2.76 2.84
C LYS A 129 -4.04 3.22 3.96
N THR A 130 -3.48 3.31 5.18
CA THR A 130 -4.21 3.66 6.40
C THR A 130 -4.78 5.08 6.30
N THR A 131 -6.00 5.29 6.80
CA THR A 131 -6.63 6.61 6.94
C THR A 131 -6.26 7.28 8.26
N GLU A 132 -6.63 8.56 8.42
CA GLU A 132 -6.47 9.29 9.68
C GLU A 132 -7.25 8.57 10.81
N GLY A 133 -6.50 7.92 11.71
CA GLY A 133 -7.03 7.09 12.81
C GLY A 133 -6.37 5.72 12.93
N GLU A 134 -5.88 5.18 11.81
CA GLU A 134 -5.24 3.85 11.74
C GLU A 134 -3.73 3.94 11.47
N TYR A 135 -3.20 5.16 11.40
CA TYR A 135 -1.80 5.43 11.10
C TYR A 135 -0.88 4.85 12.18
N LEU A 136 0.01 3.95 11.77
CA LEU A 136 0.93 3.24 12.64
C LEU A 136 2.25 4.00 12.76
N ILE A 137 2.53 4.57 13.92
CA ILE A 137 3.75 5.34 14.18
C ILE A 137 4.92 4.41 14.55
N CYS A 138 6.13 4.68 14.05
CA CYS A 138 7.35 3.94 14.33
C CYS A 138 8.48 4.83 14.86
N ARG A 139 8.67 4.81 16.18
CA ARG A 139 9.73 5.56 16.88
C ARG A 139 10.79 4.66 17.48
N ASN A 140 10.45 3.41 17.78
CA ASN A 140 11.36 2.46 18.42
C ASN A 140 11.15 1.02 17.91
N SER A 141 11.94 0.09 18.46
CA SER A 141 11.91 -1.32 18.06
C SER A 141 10.59 -2.04 18.38
N ASN A 142 9.86 -1.65 19.42
CA ASN A 142 8.58 -2.27 19.74
C ASN A 142 7.53 -1.88 18.69
N ASP A 143 7.58 -0.64 18.20
CA ASP A 143 6.68 -0.18 17.14
C ASP A 143 6.92 -0.97 15.83
N LEU A 144 8.18 -1.37 15.54
CA LEU A 144 8.48 -2.26 14.41
C LEU A 144 7.80 -3.64 14.55
N VAL A 145 7.68 -4.15 15.78
CA VAL A 145 6.97 -5.42 16.03
C VAL A 145 5.48 -5.26 15.73
N VAL A 146 4.88 -4.13 16.14
CA VAL A 146 3.48 -3.80 15.83
C VAL A 146 3.28 -3.73 14.32
N LEU A 147 4.10 -2.95 13.61
CA LEU A 147 4.05 -2.84 12.14
C LEU A 147 4.18 -4.22 11.47
N LYS A 148 5.13 -5.05 11.91
CA LYS A 148 5.33 -6.40 11.38
C LYS A 148 4.08 -7.25 11.54
N ASN A 149 3.43 -7.21 12.70
CA ASN A 149 2.23 -7.98 12.96
C ASN A 149 1.04 -7.48 12.13
N SER A 150 0.89 -6.16 11.97
CA SER A 150 -0.12 -5.56 11.10
C SER A 150 0.07 -5.97 9.64
N LEU A 151 1.31 -5.92 9.14
CA LEU A 151 1.64 -6.39 7.78
C LEU A 151 1.36 -7.88 7.60
N LYS A 152 1.66 -8.71 8.60
CA LYS A 152 1.38 -10.15 8.55
C LYS A 152 -0.13 -10.41 8.44
N THR A 153 -0.91 -9.73 9.28
CA THR A 153 -2.38 -9.83 9.26
C THR A 153 -2.94 -9.40 7.90
N PHE A 154 -2.45 -8.28 7.37
CA PHE A 154 -2.84 -7.80 6.04
C PHE A 154 -2.53 -8.83 4.93
N ILE A 155 -1.35 -9.46 4.95
CA ILE A 155 -0.99 -10.49 3.97
C ILE A 155 -1.94 -11.69 4.08
N GLU A 156 -2.22 -12.16 5.29
CA GLU A 156 -3.13 -13.28 5.54
C GLU A 156 -4.54 -12.98 5.02
N GLU A 157 -5.07 -11.78 5.28
CA GLU A 157 -6.36 -11.32 4.77
C GLU A 157 -6.39 -11.27 3.24
N LYS A 158 -5.34 -10.76 2.60
CA LYS A 158 -5.28 -10.68 1.12
C LYS A 158 -5.18 -12.04 0.47
N ILE A 159 -4.44 -12.97 1.07
CA ILE A 159 -4.37 -14.36 0.60
C ILE A 159 -5.75 -15.01 0.72
N LEU A 160 -6.41 -14.88 1.87
CA LEU A 160 -7.75 -15.43 2.08
C LEU A 160 -8.76 -14.86 1.07
N GLN A 161 -8.75 -13.54 0.85
CA GLN A 161 -9.63 -12.87 -0.10
C GLN A 161 -9.44 -13.40 -1.53
N LYS A 162 -8.17 -13.58 -1.94
CA LYS A 162 -7.82 -14.16 -3.24
C LYS A 162 -8.39 -15.58 -3.36
N ASP A 163 -8.16 -16.43 -2.36
CA ASP A 163 -8.60 -17.83 -2.39
C ASP A 163 -10.12 -17.95 -2.42
N LEU A 164 -10.84 -17.12 -1.66
CA LEU A 164 -12.30 -17.06 -1.71
C LEU A 164 -12.81 -16.62 -3.08
N THR A 165 -12.19 -15.60 -3.67
CA THR A 165 -12.58 -15.10 -4.99
C THR A 165 -12.35 -16.16 -6.07
N LEU A 166 -11.25 -16.91 -5.99
CA LEU A 166 -10.98 -18.03 -6.90
C LEU A 166 -12.01 -19.15 -6.74
N LYS A 167 -12.38 -19.52 -5.50
CA LYS A 167 -13.43 -20.51 -5.25
C LYS A 167 -14.78 -20.07 -5.80
N VAL A 168 -15.17 -18.81 -5.57
CA VAL A 168 -16.41 -18.24 -6.10
C VAL A 168 -16.41 -18.29 -7.62
N LYS A 169 -15.29 -17.94 -8.26
CA LYS A 169 -15.16 -18.06 -9.72
C LYS A 169 -15.36 -19.50 -10.18
N THR A 170 -14.73 -20.48 -9.53
CA THR A 170 -14.91 -21.90 -9.87
C THR A 170 -16.37 -22.33 -9.76
N ILE A 171 -17.08 -21.93 -8.70
CA ILE A 171 -18.51 -22.22 -8.54
C ILE A 171 -19.33 -21.61 -9.69
N PHE A 172 -19.05 -20.36 -10.07
CA PHE A 172 -19.74 -19.73 -11.22
C PHE A 172 -19.43 -20.44 -12.54
N ASP A 173 -18.17 -20.84 -12.77
CA ASP A 173 -17.77 -21.59 -13.97
C ASP A 173 -18.48 -22.97 -14.04
N GLU A 174 -18.71 -23.61 -12.89
CA GLU A 174 -19.45 -24.87 -12.80
C GLU A 174 -20.95 -24.68 -13.09
N ILE A 175 -21.57 -23.66 -12.48
CA ILE A 175 -22.97 -23.29 -12.75
C ILE A 175 -23.16 -22.96 -14.24
N GLU A 176 -22.26 -22.17 -14.83
CA GLU A 176 -22.32 -21.82 -16.24
C GLU A 176 -22.29 -23.07 -17.13
N LYS A 177 -21.37 -24.00 -16.87
CA LYS A 177 -21.28 -25.27 -17.61
C LYS A 177 -22.54 -26.13 -17.44
N GLU A 178 -23.13 -26.15 -16.26
CA GLU A 178 -24.37 -26.89 -16.01
C GLU A 178 -25.54 -26.28 -16.81
N GLU A 179 -25.69 -24.96 -16.76
CA GLU A 179 -26.73 -24.25 -17.52
C GLU A 179 -26.53 -24.40 -19.03
N GLU A 180 -25.29 -24.32 -19.53
CA GLU A 180 -24.99 -24.53 -20.94
C GLU A 180 -25.35 -25.96 -21.41
N LYS A 181 -25.11 -26.98 -20.57
CA LYS A 181 -25.57 -28.35 -20.84
C LYS A 181 -27.10 -28.44 -20.86
N LYS A 182 -27.80 -27.79 -19.92
CA LYS A 182 -29.27 -27.76 -19.88
C LYS A 182 -29.86 -27.12 -21.12
N VAL A 183 -29.28 -26.02 -21.59
CA VAL A 183 -29.66 -25.32 -22.82
C VAL A 183 -29.37 -26.20 -24.04
N THR A 184 -28.16 -26.72 -24.18
CA THR A 184 -27.77 -27.55 -25.33
C THR A 184 -28.65 -28.78 -25.49
N THR A 185 -29.09 -29.40 -24.40
CA THR A 185 -30.00 -30.55 -24.43
C THR A 185 -31.46 -30.20 -24.76
N LEU A 186 -31.85 -28.91 -24.71
CA LEU A 186 -33.17 -28.45 -25.18
C LEU A 186 -33.22 -28.16 -26.67
N PHE A 187 -32.06 -27.88 -27.28
CA PHE A 187 -31.94 -27.54 -28.69
C PHE A 187 -31.24 -28.67 -29.48
N GLY A 188 -31.31 -28.60 -30.81
CA GLY A 188 -30.75 -29.62 -31.70
C GLY A 188 -31.82 -30.29 -32.56
N GLU A 189 -31.38 -31.00 -33.60
CA GLU A 189 -32.27 -31.51 -34.64
C GLU A 189 -33.38 -32.44 -34.11
N LYS A 190 -33.05 -33.29 -33.14
CA LYS A 190 -33.98 -34.26 -32.52
C LYS A 190 -34.57 -33.77 -31.18
N SER A 191 -34.42 -32.49 -30.86
CA SER A 191 -34.92 -31.95 -29.59
C SER A 191 -36.44 -31.75 -29.59
N PRO A 192 -37.10 -31.76 -28.42
CA PRO A 192 -38.53 -31.45 -28.32
C PRO A 192 -38.87 -30.05 -28.86
N VAL A 193 -37.99 -29.07 -28.65
CA VAL A 193 -38.16 -27.71 -29.22
C VAL A 193 -38.25 -27.77 -30.73
N SER A 194 -37.34 -28.49 -31.38
CA SER A 194 -37.34 -28.65 -32.83
C SER A 194 -38.56 -29.39 -33.34
N PHE A 195 -39.02 -30.42 -32.62
CA PHE A 195 -40.25 -31.13 -32.96
C PHE A 195 -41.47 -30.21 -32.95
N TYR A 196 -41.69 -29.46 -31.85
CA TYR A 196 -42.79 -28.52 -31.76
C TYR A 196 -42.69 -27.42 -32.81
N PHE A 197 -41.51 -26.82 -32.96
CA PHE A 197 -41.31 -25.71 -33.87
C PHE A 197 -41.51 -26.11 -35.33
N ASN A 198 -41.00 -27.28 -35.74
CA ASN A 198 -41.22 -27.84 -37.06
C ASN A 198 -42.70 -28.10 -37.34
N THR A 199 -43.40 -28.69 -36.37
CA THR A 199 -44.82 -29.02 -36.49
C THR A 199 -45.69 -27.75 -36.62
N ILE A 200 -45.48 -26.76 -35.73
CA ILE A 200 -46.24 -25.51 -35.72
C ILE A 200 -46.05 -24.73 -37.03
N THR A 201 -44.81 -24.70 -37.52
CA THR A 201 -44.44 -23.93 -38.73
C THR A 201 -44.73 -24.68 -40.02
N GLY A 202 -45.29 -25.91 -39.95
CA GLY A 202 -45.58 -26.73 -41.11
C GLY A 202 -44.33 -27.12 -41.90
N GLY A 203 -43.19 -27.29 -41.23
CA GLY A 203 -41.94 -27.69 -41.86
C GLY A 203 -41.10 -26.55 -42.42
N LEU A 204 -41.55 -25.29 -42.40
CA LEU A 204 -40.75 -24.14 -42.89
C LEU A 204 -39.41 -24.03 -42.16
N TYR A 205 -39.44 -24.24 -40.84
CA TYR A 205 -38.26 -24.34 -40.01
C TYR A 205 -38.06 -25.79 -39.58
N ARG A 206 -36.89 -26.35 -39.92
CA ARG A 206 -36.57 -27.76 -39.70
C ARG A 206 -36.25 -28.04 -38.24
N TYR A 207 -35.38 -27.23 -37.63
CA TYR A 207 -35.01 -27.38 -36.22
C TYR A 207 -34.44 -26.08 -35.64
N ALA A 208 -34.47 -25.97 -34.31
CA ALA A 208 -33.77 -24.93 -33.56
C ALA A 208 -32.48 -25.52 -32.96
N THR A 209 -31.41 -24.74 -32.97
CA THR A 209 -30.09 -25.12 -32.46
C THR A 209 -29.53 -24.03 -31.56
N TYR A 210 -28.59 -24.38 -30.69
CA TYR A 210 -27.86 -23.45 -29.85
C TYR A 210 -26.40 -23.41 -30.30
N ASN A 211 -25.92 -22.23 -30.67
CA ASN A 211 -24.51 -21.99 -30.93
C ASN A 211 -23.83 -21.67 -29.60
N ALA A 212 -23.01 -22.60 -29.11
CA ALA A 212 -22.27 -22.47 -27.85
C ALA A 212 -21.21 -21.37 -27.89
N GLU A 213 -20.53 -21.18 -29.03
CA GLU A 213 -19.49 -20.15 -29.19
C GLU A 213 -20.09 -18.74 -29.11
N GLU A 214 -21.20 -18.49 -29.81
CA GLU A 214 -21.88 -17.20 -29.78
C GLU A 214 -22.88 -17.03 -28.63
N LYS A 215 -23.15 -18.10 -27.87
CA LYS A 215 -24.21 -18.19 -26.85
C LYS A 215 -25.58 -17.73 -27.37
N LYS A 216 -25.97 -18.17 -28.57
CA LYS A 216 -27.22 -17.75 -29.24
C LYS A 216 -28.01 -18.92 -29.80
N ILE A 217 -29.33 -18.79 -29.72
CA ILE A 217 -30.26 -19.68 -30.43
C ILE A 217 -30.30 -19.28 -31.90
N GLN A 218 -30.27 -20.28 -32.78
CA GLN A 218 -30.41 -20.16 -34.22
C GLN A 218 -31.46 -21.16 -34.70
N VAL A 219 -32.06 -20.91 -35.86
CA VAL A 219 -32.98 -21.85 -36.49
C VAL A 219 -32.46 -22.24 -37.86
N VAL A 220 -32.75 -23.47 -38.27
CA VAL A 220 -32.42 -24.00 -39.59
C VAL A 220 -33.70 -24.14 -40.38
N MET A 221 -33.75 -23.48 -41.53
CA MET A 221 -34.89 -23.56 -42.45
C MET A 221 -34.91 -24.89 -43.21
N ASN A 222 -36.03 -25.20 -43.87
CA ASN A 222 -36.17 -26.41 -44.71
C ASN A 222 -35.11 -26.51 -45.82
N ASN A 223 -34.64 -25.38 -46.35
CA ASN A 223 -33.60 -25.28 -47.36
C ASN A 223 -32.17 -25.38 -46.78
N GLY A 224 -32.02 -25.66 -45.49
CA GLY A 224 -30.73 -25.78 -44.81
C GLY A 224 -30.09 -24.45 -44.39
N LYS A 225 -30.71 -23.30 -44.69
CA LYS A 225 -30.15 -22.00 -44.31
C LYS A 225 -30.33 -21.73 -42.81
N PHE A 226 -29.25 -21.25 -42.19
CA PHE A 226 -29.28 -20.74 -40.82
C PHE A 226 -29.88 -19.34 -40.76
N LEU A 227 -30.73 -19.11 -39.76
CA LEU A 227 -31.33 -17.82 -39.48
C LEU A 227 -31.24 -17.53 -37.98
N GLU A 228 -30.75 -16.35 -37.64
CA GLU A 228 -30.79 -15.86 -36.27
C GLU A 228 -32.24 -15.59 -35.84
N VAL A 229 -32.54 -15.82 -34.57
CA VAL A 229 -33.88 -15.60 -34.00
C VAL A 229 -34.38 -14.16 -34.23
N LYS A 230 -33.49 -13.16 -34.22
CA LYS A 230 -33.82 -11.75 -34.48
C LYS A 230 -34.36 -11.47 -35.88
N LYS A 231 -34.09 -12.36 -36.85
CA LYS A 231 -34.52 -12.23 -38.25
C LYS A 231 -35.84 -12.98 -38.51
N LEU A 232 -36.42 -13.61 -37.48
CA LEU A 232 -37.73 -14.25 -37.58
C LEU A 232 -38.84 -13.20 -37.68
N SER A 233 -39.91 -13.54 -38.40
CA SER A 233 -41.16 -12.79 -38.29
C SER A 233 -41.68 -12.85 -36.85
N SER A 234 -42.43 -11.84 -36.43
CA SER A 234 -43.01 -11.77 -35.09
C SER A 234 -43.83 -13.02 -34.74
N GLY A 235 -44.59 -13.58 -35.69
CA GLY A 235 -45.33 -14.83 -35.49
C GLY A 235 -44.42 -16.06 -35.35
N ALA A 236 -43.36 -16.18 -36.18
CA ALA A 236 -42.42 -17.30 -36.06
C ALA A 236 -41.61 -17.23 -34.75
N TYR A 237 -41.30 -16.02 -34.28
CA TYR A 237 -40.67 -15.79 -32.98
C TYR A 237 -41.56 -16.29 -31.83
N ASP A 238 -42.84 -15.91 -31.81
CA ASP A 238 -43.80 -16.36 -30.79
C ASP A 238 -43.96 -17.89 -30.81
N GLN A 239 -43.95 -18.51 -31.99
CA GLN A 239 -44.04 -19.96 -32.15
C GLN A 239 -42.80 -20.70 -31.64
N LEU A 240 -41.60 -20.16 -31.90
CA LEU A 240 -40.37 -20.70 -31.34
C LEU A 240 -40.41 -20.61 -29.81
N TYR A 241 -40.87 -19.47 -29.28
CA TYR A 241 -40.95 -19.24 -27.84
C TYR A 241 -41.96 -20.17 -27.16
N LEU A 242 -43.12 -20.41 -27.77
CA LEU A 242 -44.07 -21.44 -27.34
C LEU A 242 -43.41 -22.83 -27.34
N SER A 243 -42.72 -23.19 -28.42
CA SER A 243 -42.03 -24.49 -28.56
C SER A 243 -41.01 -24.71 -27.43
N ILE A 244 -40.26 -23.66 -27.08
CA ILE A 244 -39.31 -23.66 -25.96
C ILE A 244 -40.04 -23.87 -24.63
N ARG A 245 -41.14 -23.14 -24.38
CA ARG A 245 -41.92 -23.26 -23.14
C ARG A 245 -42.51 -24.66 -22.95
N LEU A 246 -43.06 -25.24 -24.02
CA LEU A 246 -43.60 -26.60 -23.98
C LEU A 246 -42.51 -27.63 -23.66
N ALA A 247 -41.39 -27.59 -24.39
CA ALA A 247 -40.25 -28.47 -24.16
C ALA A 247 -39.65 -28.32 -22.75
N LEU A 248 -39.57 -27.10 -22.24
CA LEU A 248 -39.11 -26.81 -20.88
C LEU A 248 -40.08 -27.38 -19.84
N GLY A 249 -41.38 -27.20 -20.01
CA GLY A 249 -42.38 -27.74 -19.09
C GLY A 249 -42.25 -29.26 -18.96
N GLU A 250 -42.14 -29.97 -20.09
CA GLU A 250 -41.95 -31.43 -20.10
C GLU A 250 -40.66 -31.87 -19.43
N LYS A 251 -39.56 -31.12 -19.63
CA LYS A 251 -38.26 -31.44 -19.05
C LYS A 251 -38.19 -31.15 -17.54
N LEU A 252 -38.75 -30.02 -17.10
CA LEU A 252 -38.72 -29.59 -15.70
C LEU A 252 -39.50 -30.53 -14.79
N LEU A 253 -40.62 -31.06 -15.29
CA LEU A 253 -41.45 -32.00 -14.53
C LEU A 253 -40.95 -33.45 -14.59
N LYS A 254 -39.80 -33.72 -15.22
CA LYS A 254 -39.10 -35.02 -15.21
C LYS A 254 -39.99 -36.24 -15.51
N GLY A 255 -40.98 -36.07 -16.38
CA GLY A 255 -41.92 -37.13 -16.77
C GLY A 255 -43.29 -37.05 -16.10
N GLU A 256 -43.43 -36.28 -15.02
CA GLU A 256 -44.73 -35.95 -14.43
C GLU A 256 -45.50 -34.98 -15.34
N LYS A 257 -46.83 -35.03 -15.25
CA LYS A 257 -47.73 -34.15 -16.01
C LYS A 257 -48.22 -33.02 -15.12
N GLY A 258 -48.16 -31.80 -15.64
CA GLY A 258 -48.64 -30.61 -14.94
C GLY A 258 -49.76 -29.92 -15.70
N PHE A 259 -49.89 -28.62 -15.49
CA PHE A 259 -50.83 -27.78 -16.21
C PHE A 259 -50.12 -26.60 -16.89
N PHE A 260 -50.63 -26.19 -18.04
CA PHE A 260 -50.26 -24.93 -18.69
C PHE A 260 -51.41 -23.94 -18.56
N ILE A 261 -51.10 -22.72 -18.11
CA ILE A 261 -52.01 -21.59 -18.19
C ILE A 261 -51.49 -20.68 -19.29
N MET A 262 -52.34 -20.39 -20.28
CA MET A 262 -51.98 -19.62 -21.45
C MET A 262 -52.96 -18.47 -21.63
N ASP A 263 -52.45 -17.24 -21.66
CA ASP A 263 -53.21 -16.02 -21.92
C ASP A 263 -52.91 -15.53 -23.34
N ASP A 264 -53.86 -15.72 -24.25
CA ASP A 264 -53.78 -15.37 -25.67
C ASP A 264 -52.46 -15.75 -26.38
N PRO A 265 -51.95 -16.99 -26.22
CA PRO A 265 -50.62 -17.37 -26.71
C PRO A 265 -50.49 -17.34 -28.24
N PHE A 266 -51.60 -17.33 -28.98
CA PHE A 266 -51.64 -17.43 -30.45
C PHE A 266 -52.05 -16.13 -31.14
N VAL A 267 -51.94 -14.98 -30.47
CA VAL A 267 -52.40 -13.67 -30.97
C VAL A 267 -51.91 -13.30 -32.39
N LYS A 268 -50.71 -13.75 -32.81
CA LYS A 268 -50.13 -13.47 -34.14
C LYS A 268 -50.22 -14.63 -35.13
N SER A 269 -51.07 -15.62 -34.87
CA SER A 269 -51.19 -16.81 -35.71
C SER A 269 -52.32 -16.65 -36.72
N ASP A 270 -52.04 -16.97 -37.99
CA ASP A 270 -53.08 -17.15 -39.00
C ASP A 270 -53.92 -18.42 -38.72
N THR A 271 -55.06 -18.56 -39.39
CA THR A 271 -56.01 -19.67 -39.19
C THR A 271 -55.33 -21.05 -39.33
N GLY A 272 -54.43 -21.21 -40.31
CA GLY A 272 -53.72 -22.46 -40.54
C GLY A 272 -52.73 -22.80 -39.44
N ARG A 273 -52.00 -21.79 -38.92
CA ARG A 273 -51.10 -21.93 -37.77
C ARG A 273 -51.88 -22.21 -36.49
N LEU A 274 -53.01 -21.54 -36.30
CA LEU A 274 -53.88 -21.69 -35.14
C LEU A 274 -54.35 -23.15 -35.00
N HIS A 275 -54.80 -23.76 -36.10
CA HIS A 275 -55.17 -25.18 -36.12
C HIS A 275 -54.00 -26.10 -35.73
N LYS A 276 -52.80 -25.86 -36.29
CA LYS A 276 -51.60 -26.67 -35.96
C LYS A 276 -51.21 -26.55 -34.50
N GLN A 277 -51.25 -25.34 -33.94
CA GLN A 277 -50.93 -25.09 -32.53
C GLN A 277 -51.94 -25.75 -31.59
N PHE A 278 -53.24 -25.63 -31.86
CA PHE A 278 -54.26 -26.34 -31.07
C PHE A 278 -54.14 -27.86 -31.19
N ASN A 279 -53.77 -28.39 -32.35
CA ASN A 279 -53.52 -29.82 -32.49
C ASN A 279 -52.36 -30.30 -31.59
N ILE A 280 -51.33 -29.47 -31.37
CA ILE A 280 -50.26 -29.78 -30.41
C ILE A 280 -50.78 -29.75 -28.98
N LEU A 281 -51.55 -28.72 -28.61
CA LEU A 281 -52.15 -28.64 -27.29
C LEU A 281 -53.08 -29.85 -27.02
N LYS A 282 -53.89 -30.26 -28.00
CA LYS A 282 -54.72 -31.47 -27.90
C LYS A 282 -53.87 -32.73 -27.69
N LYS A 283 -52.77 -32.90 -28.43
CA LYS A 283 -51.85 -34.02 -28.24
C LYS A 283 -51.23 -34.02 -26.84
N LEU A 284 -50.85 -32.86 -26.32
CA LEU A 284 -50.36 -32.73 -24.95
C LEU A 284 -51.45 -33.08 -23.93
N ALA A 285 -52.67 -32.62 -24.14
CA ALA A 285 -53.81 -32.95 -23.28
C ALA A 285 -54.10 -34.46 -23.26
N LEU A 286 -54.07 -35.11 -24.42
CA LEU A 286 -54.20 -36.57 -24.54
C LEU A 286 -53.03 -37.31 -23.86
N ALA A 287 -51.84 -36.70 -23.83
CA ALA A 287 -50.69 -37.22 -23.10
C ALA A 287 -50.73 -36.93 -21.59
N GLY A 288 -51.83 -36.34 -21.08
CA GLY A 288 -52.08 -36.14 -19.65
C GLY A 288 -51.83 -34.71 -19.13
N TRP A 289 -51.47 -33.75 -19.98
CA TRP A 289 -51.28 -32.36 -19.55
C TRP A 289 -52.61 -31.63 -19.41
N GLN A 290 -52.79 -30.86 -18.34
CA GLN A 290 -53.94 -29.96 -18.27
C GLN A 290 -53.62 -28.63 -18.98
N ILE A 291 -54.57 -28.11 -19.74
CA ILE A 291 -54.36 -26.86 -20.50
C ILE A 291 -55.54 -25.93 -20.20
N ILE A 292 -55.23 -24.77 -19.64
CA ILE A 292 -56.16 -23.69 -19.37
C ILE A 292 -55.80 -22.55 -20.33
N TYR A 293 -56.72 -22.23 -21.23
CA TYR A 293 -56.48 -21.30 -22.33
C TYR A 293 -57.47 -20.15 -22.24
N PHE A 294 -56.95 -18.93 -22.11
CA PHE A 294 -57.72 -17.69 -22.14
C PHE A 294 -57.55 -17.01 -23.50
N SER A 295 -58.65 -16.52 -24.07
CA SER A 295 -58.61 -15.70 -25.27
C SER A 295 -59.84 -14.83 -25.42
N ALA A 296 -59.62 -13.65 -25.99
CA ALA A 296 -60.68 -12.72 -26.39
C ALA A 296 -61.07 -12.81 -27.88
N LYS A 297 -60.55 -13.79 -28.63
CA LYS A 297 -60.75 -13.88 -30.09
C LYS A 297 -61.81 -14.90 -30.49
N ASP A 298 -62.82 -14.45 -31.24
CA ASP A 298 -63.84 -15.33 -31.84
C ASP A 298 -63.27 -16.36 -32.81
N GLU A 299 -62.13 -16.04 -33.45
CA GLU A 299 -61.39 -16.96 -34.32
C GLU A 299 -60.97 -18.24 -33.58
N VAL A 300 -60.63 -18.13 -32.28
CA VAL A 300 -60.31 -19.28 -31.44
C VAL A 300 -61.55 -20.13 -31.16
N LYS A 301 -62.67 -19.47 -30.79
CA LYS A 301 -63.96 -20.14 -30.55
C LYS A 301 -64.40 -20.92 -31.80
N THR A 302 -64.27 -20.30 -32.96
CA THR A 302 -64.59 -20.91 -34.27
C THR A 302 -63.65 -22.08 -34.58
N CYS A 303 -62.35 -21.93 -34.32
CA CYS A 303 -61.35 -22.97 -34.54
C CYS A 303 -61.58 -24.25 -33.68
N LEU A 304 -62.22 -24.12 -32.52
CA LEU A 304 -62.47 -25.22 -31.58
C LEU A 304 -63.94 -25.63 -31.51
N GLN A 305 -64.78 -25.12 -32.42
CA GLN A 305 -66.24 -25.25 -32.33
C GLN A 305 -66.70 -26.71 -32.29
N ASP A 306 -66.08 -27.58 -33.09
CA ASP A 306 -66.42 -28.99 -33.14
C ASP A 306 -66.04 -29.71 -31.84
N GLU A 307 -64.86 -29.42 -31.28
CA GLU A 307 -64.41 -30.01 -30.02
C GLU A 307 -65.23 -29.54 -28.82
N ILE A 308 -65.67 -28.27 -28.83
CA ILE A 308 -66.58 -27.72 -27.83
C ILE A 308 -67.94 -28.43 -27.93
N ARG A 309 -68.50 -28.55 -29.15
CA ARG A 309 -69.79 -29.22 -29.38
C ARG A 309 -69.76 -30.69 -28.96
N ASN A 310 -68.65 -31.36 -29.21
CA ASN A 310 -68.44 -32.77 -28.86
C ASN A 310 -68.02 -32.96 -27.39
N LYS A 311 -68.01 -31.90 -26.56
CA LYS A 311 -67.61 -31.91 -25.14
C LYS A 311 -66.20 -32.44 -24.89
N GLN A 312 -65.31 -32.32 -25.88
CA GLN A 312 -63.89 -32.66 -25.73
C GLN A 312 -63.11 -31.53 -25.05
N ILE A 313 -63.62 -30.30 -25.13
CA ILE A 313 -63.06 -29.11 -24.46
C ILE A 313 -64.16 -28.48 -23.60
N SER A 314 -63.83 -28.16 -22.35
CA SER A 314 -64.70 -27.38 -21.48
C SER A 314 -64.59 -25.91 -21.83
N TYR A 315 -65.69 -25.30 -22.29
CA TYR A 315 -65.75 -23.90 -22.68
C TYR A 315 -66.51 -23.08 -21.64
N PHE A 316 -65.97 -21.92 -21.29
CA PHE A 316 -66.58 -20.93 -20.39
C PHE A 316 -66.50 -19.57 -21.06
N GLU A 317 -67.63 -18.84 -21.07
CA GLU A 317 -67.76 -17.48 -21.56
C GLU A 317 -68.09 -16.61 -20.33
N ILE A 318 -67.30 -15.56 -20.09
CA ILE A 318 -67.40 -14.68 -18.91
C ILE A 318 -68.16 -13.41 -19.27
#